data_AF-A0A7Z7I654-F1
#
_entry.id   AF-A0A7Z7I654-F1
#
_cell.length_a   1.000
_cell.length_b   1.000
_cell.length_c   1.000
_cell.angle_alpha   90.00
_cell.angle_beta   90.00
_cell.angle_gamma   90.00
#
_symmetry.space_group_name_H-M   'P 1'
#
loop_
_entity.id
_entity.type
_entity.pdbx_description
1 polymer ?
#
loop_
_entity_poly.entity_id
_entity_poly.type
_entity_poly.pdbx_seq_one_letter_code
_entity_poly.pdbx_strand_id
1 'polypeptide(L)'
;MPTTSRRIALAAAWLGGSVCVTACATAFTPASAADFDGSKPLLCAVIETHACDPGEICLRGLSGDLGLPRFMRVDFERKTIAGPKRATLIGEIDKSGNQILMQGTELGYAWTMVVDKTDGSMTLSLVNRDDAFVVFGNCTPP
;
A
#
# COMPACT_ATOMS: atom_id res chain seq x y z
N MET A 1 -20.74 -65.52 26.13
CA MET A 1 -19.70 -66.06 27.02
C MET A 1 -18.40 -65.30 26.78
N PRO A 2 -18.01 -64.39 27.67
CA PRO A 2 -16.68 -63.81 27.71
C PRO A 2 -15.86 -64.49 28.81
N THR A 3 -14.67 -65.00 28.50
CA THR A 3 -13.69 -65.44 29.51
C THR A 3 -12.26 -65.14 29.05
N THR A 4 -11.74 -64.05 29.60
CA THR A 4 -10.43 -63.90 30.27
C THR A 4 -9.26 -64.78 29.82
N SER A 5 -8.14 -64.15 29.44
CA SER A 5 -6.82 -64.68 29.81
C SER A 5 -5.78 -63.58 30.02
N ARG A 6 -4.88 -63.87 30.95
CA ARG A 6 -3.99 -63.00 31.72
C ARG A 6 -2.64 -62.78 31.02
N ARG A 7 -2.09 -61.59 31.29
CA ARG A 7 -0.68 -61.26 31.63
C ARG A 7 0.43 -61.83 30.74
N ILE A 8 1.18 -60.93 30.08
CA ILE A 8 2.65 -60.99 30.09
C ILE A 8 3.18 -59.55 30.20
N ALA A 9 3.80 -59.25 31.34
CA ALA A 9 4.70 -58.11 31.48
C ALA A 9 6.07 -58.55 30.96
N LEU A 10 6.65 -57.78 30.04
CA LEU A 10 8.08 -57.86 29.71
C LEU A 10 8.68 -56.47 29.94
N ALA A 11 9.62 -56.43 30.87
CA ALA A 11 10.41 -55.28 31.24
C ALA A 11 11.66 -55.15 30.36
N ALA A 12 12.34 -54.01 30.54
CA ALA A 12 13.71 -53.67 30.14
C ALA A 12 13.89 -53.30 28.65
N ALA A 13 14.00 -52.03 28.31
CA ALA A 13 15.16 -51.12 28.49
C ALA A 13 16.25 -51.36 27.45
N TRP A 14 16.37 -50.46 26.47
CA TRP A 14 17.63 -50.12 25.81
C TRP A 14 17.68 -48.63 25.48
N LEU A 15 18.74 -48.01 26.01
CA LEU A 15 19.23 -46.68 25.71
C LEU A 15 19.61 -46.59 24.22
N GLY A 16 19.24 -45.52 23.54
CA GLY A 16 19.75 -45.31 22.17
C GLY A 16 19.19 -44.08 21.48
N GLY A 17 19.90 -42.96 21.60
CA GLY A 17 19.84 -41.87 20.63
C GLY A 17 18.60 -40.99 20.70
N SER A 18 18.57 -40.06 21.65
CA SER A 18 17.71 -38.89 21.56
C SER A 18 18.25 -37.98 20.43
N VAL A 19 17.86 -38.27 19.19
CA VAL A 19 17.93 -37.28 18.11
C VAL A 19 16.84 -36.27 18.42
N CYS A 20 17.20 -35.18 19.11
CA CYS A 20 16.38 -33.98 19.15
C CYS A 20 16.24 -33.49 17.70
N VAL A 21 15.16 -33.91 17.04
CA VAL A 21 14.64 -33.21 15.86
C VAL A 21 14.18 -31.86 16.37
N THR A 22 15.09 -30.90 16.41
CA THR A 22 14.80 -29.50 16.73
C THR A 22 13.91 -28.99 15.61
N ALA A 23 12.60 -29.05 15.82
CA ALA A 23 11.62 -28.44 14.94
C ALA A 23 11.96 -26.94 14.86
N CYS A 24 12.49 -26.50 13.72
CA CYS A 24 12.57 -25.08 13.38
C CYS A 24 11.12 -24.55 13.31
N ALA A 25 10.60 -24.09 14.45
CA ALA A 25 9.42 -23.26 14.48
C ALA A 25 9.80 -21.93 13.80
N THR A 26 9.62 -21.88 12.48
CA THR A 26 9.66 -20.63 11.73
C THR A 26 8.58 -19.74 12.32
N ALA A 27 8.99 -18.73 13.09
CA ALA A 27 8.10 -17.71 13.59
C ALA A 27 7.51 -17.00 12.36
N PHE A 28 6.29 -17.38 11.99
CA PHE A 28 5.49 -16.59 11.06
C PHE A 28 5.12 -15.31 11.80
N THR A 29 5.92 -14.27 11.63
CA THR A 29 5.47 -12.92 11.96
C THR A 29 4.34 -12.61 10.98
N PRO A 30 3.11 -12.36 11.44
CA PRO A 30 2.06 -11.89 10.55
C PRO A 30 2.58 -10.61 9.90
N ALA A 31 2.64 -10.60 8.57
CA ALA A 31 2.85 -9.36 7.84
C ALA A 31 1.68 -8.46 8.21
N SER A 32 1.95 -7.41 8.99
CA SER A 32 0.94 -6.38 9.24
C SER A 32 0.59 -5.81 7.88
N ALA A 33 -0.68 -5.94 7.47
CA ALA A 33 -1.20 -5.12 6.38
C ALA A 33 -0.86 -3.67 6.73
N ALA A 34 -0.28 -2.94 5.78
CA ALA A 34 0.04 -1.55 6.00
C ALA A 34 -1.25 -0.76 6.26
N ASP A 35 -1.21 0.15 7.24
CA ASP A 35 -2.39 0.92 7.65
C ASP A 35 -2.69 2.03 6.62
N PHE A 36 -3.51 1.72 5.64
CA PHE A 36 -3.99 2.67 4.63
C PHE A 36 -5.41 3.19 4.93
N ASP A 37 -5.81 3.23 6.20
CA ASP A 37 -7.15 3.71 6.61
C ASP A 37 -7.27 5.24 6.65
N GLY A 38 -6.16 5.94 6.42
CA GLY A 38 -6.07 7.40 6.46
C GLY A 38 -5.95 7.96 7.88
N SER A 39 -5.63 7.14 8.88
CA SER A 39 -5.32 7.57 10.25
C SER A 39 -3.91 8.11 10.40
N LYS A 40 -2.98 7.70 9.54
CA LYS A 40 -1.57 8.09 9.52
C LYS A 40 -1.22 8.75 8.19
N PRO A 41 -0.24 9.68 8.16
CA PRO A 41 0.25 10.22 6.89
C PRO A 41 0.84 9.11 6.01
N LEU A 42 0.91 9.35 4.70
CA LEU A 42 1.53 8.44 3.74
C LEU A 42 2.66 9.14 3.00
N LEU A 43 3.70 8.38 2.64
CA LEU A 43 4.69 8.77 1.65
C LEU A 43 4.37 8.01 0.35
N CYS A 44 4.17 8.74 -0.74
CA CYS A 44 3.81 8.18 -2.02
C CYS A 44 4.91 8.42 -3.06
N ALA A 45 5.21 7.40 -3.85
CA ALA A 45 6.15 7.44 -4.96
C ALA A 45 5.40 7.40 -6.29
N VAL A 46 5.71 8.32 -7.19
CA VAL A 46 5.17 8.33 -8.55
C VAL A 46 6.01 7.42 -9.43
N ILE A 47 5.36 6.45 -10.06
CA ILE A 47 6.00 5.43 -10.90
C ILE A 47 5.84 5.77 -12.38
N GLU A 48 4.66 6.25 -12.75
CA GLU A 48 4.31 6.49 -14.14
C GLU A 48 3.43 7.74 -14.28
N THR A 49 3.60 8.44 -15.39
CA THR A 49 2.78 9.60 -15.72
C THR A 49 2.47 9.60 -17.21
N HIS A 50 1.23 9.88 -17.54
CA HIS A 50 0.76 10.23 -18.88
C HIS A 50 0.41 11.70 -18.92
N ALA A 51 0.97 12.44 -19.86
CA ALA A 51 0.58 13.81 -20.19
C ALA A 51 -0.22 13.80 -21.50
N CYS A 52 -1.38 14.44 -21.51
CA CYS A 52 -2.33 14.39 -22.61
C CYS A 52 -2.73 15.80 -23.03
N ASP A 53 -2.47 16.14 -24.30
CA ASP A 53 -2.89 17.38 -24.91
C ASP A 53 -4.12 17.13 -25.83
N PRO A 54 -5.02 18.12 -26.01
CA PRO A 54 -6.19 17.98 -26.86
C PRO A 54 -5.84 17.64 -28.32
N GLY A 55 -6.37 16.51 -28.80
CA GLY A 55 -6.19 16.07 -30.19
C GLY A 55 -4.90 15.27 -30.44
N GLU A 56 -4.05 15.11 -29.42
CA GLU A 56 -2.78 14.41 -29.51
C GLU A 56 -2.81 13.05 -28.80
N ILE A 57 -1.78 12.23 -29.05
CA ILE A 57 -1.56 10.98 -28.31
C ILE A 57 -0.91 11.31 -26.97
N CYS A 58 -1.44 10.74 -25.87
CA CYS A 58 -0.85 10.91 -24.55
C CYS A 58 0.59 10.37 -24.50
N LEU A 59 1.50 11.20 -24.00
CA LEU A 59 2.90 10.85 -23.83
C LEU A 59 3.12 10.20 -22.47
N ARG A 60 3.73 9.01 -22.46
CA ARG A 60 4.20 8.35 -21.24
C ARG A 60 5.59 8.89 -20.89
N GLY A 61 5.77 9.34 -19.66
CA GLY A 61 7.04 9.86 -19.15
C GLY A 61 7.28 9.54 -17.69
N LEU A 62 8.51 9.79 -17.23
CA LEU A 62 8.83 9.79 -15.81
C LEU A 62 8.32 11.08 -15.18
N SER A 63 7.95 11.02 -13.90
CA SER A 63 7.41 12.16 -13.15
C SER A 63 8.30 13.40 -13.24
N GLY A 64 9.62 13.24 -13.10
CA GLY A 64 10.58 14.34 -13.15
C GLY A 64 10.63 15.06 -14.51
N ASP A 65 10.47 14.32 -15.61
CA ASP A 65 10.54 14.87 -16.97
C ASP A 65 9.31 15.72 -17.29
N LEU A 66 8.19 15.44 -16.62
CA LEU A 66 6.91 16.12 -16.76
C LEU A 66 6.65 17.13 -15.62
N GLY A 67 7.66 17.46 -14.83
CA GLY A 67 7.58 18.46 -13.76
C GLY A 67 6.80 18.02 -12.52
N LEU A 68 6.40 16.74 -12.43
CA LEU A 68 5.76 16.16 -11.27
C LEU A 68 6.79 15.69 -10.22
N PRO A 69 6.45 15.75 -8.93
CA PRO A 69 7.34 15.26 -7.89
C PRO A 69 7.48 13.73 -7.94
N ARG A 70 8.70 13.23 -7.72
CA ARG A 70 8.94 11.78 -7.58
C ARG A 70 8.33 11.21 -6.30
N PHE A 71 8.28 12.02 -5.24
CA PHE A 71 7.71 11.65 -3.95
C PHE A 71 6.80 12.76 -3.44
N MET A 72 5.69 12.37 -2.82
CA MET A 72 4.74 13.28 -2.18
C MET A 72 4.32 12.72 -0.82
N ARG A 73 4.14 13.60 0.17
CA ARG A 73 3.62 13.24 1.48
C ARG A 73 2.15 13.63 1.58
N VAL A 74 1.28 12.66 1.82
CA VAL A 74 -0.13 12.90 2.12
C VAL A 74 -0.30 13.00 3.63
N ASP A 75 -0.94 14.07 4.08
CA ASP A 75 -1.24 14.33 5.49
C ASP A 75 -2.75 14.52 5.63
N PHE A 76 -3.43 13.50 6.14
CA PHE A 76 -4.89 13.51 6.24
C PHE A 76 -5.42 14.40 7.37
N GLU A 77 -4.62 14.60 8.42
CA GLU A 77 -4.98 15.48 9.54
C GLU A 77 -4.88 16.94 9.11
N ARG A 78 -3.76 17.31 8.50
CA ARG A 78 -3.54 18.67 7.98
C ARG A 78 -4.24 18.93 6.66
N LYS A 79 -4.83 17.90 6.04
CA LYS A 79 -5.44 17.93 4.71
C LYS A 79 -4.48 18.53 3.66
N THR A 80 -3.27 17.99 3.58
CA THR A 80 -2.27 18.47 2.62
C THR A 80 -1.60 17.34 1.84
N ILE A 81 -1.26 17.60 0.58
CA ILE A 81 -0.32 16.80 -0.19
C ILE A 81 0.92 17.65 -0.46
N ALA A 82 2.09 17.22 0.00
CA ALA A 82 3.33 18.00 -0.09
C ALA A 82 4.38 17.28 -0.94
N GLY A 83 4.81 17.92 -2.04
CA GLY A 83 6.02 17.55 -2.76
C GLY A 83 7.25 18.32 -2.24
N PRO A 84 8.43 18.13 -2.85
CA PRO A 84 9.67 18.78 -2.40
C PRO A 84 9.67 20.31 -2.54
N LYS A 85 8.90 20.84 -3.49
CA LYS A 85 8.90 22.27 -3.83
C LYS A 85 7.63 23.01 -3.38
N ARG A 86 6.50 22.30 -3.28
CA ARG A 86 5.17 22.88 -3.08
C ARG A 86 4.27 21.91 -2.33
N ALA A 87 3.24 22.45 -1.70
CA ALA A 87 2.18 21.67 -1.06
C ALA A 87 0.82 22.24 -1.46
N THR A 88 -0.16 21.35 -1.53
CA THR A 88 -1.54 21.64 -1.91
C THR A 88 -2.50 21.24 -0.82
N LEU A 89 -3.63 21.94 -0.75
CA LEU A 89 -4.70 21.66 0.21
C LEU A 89 -5.66 20.63 -0.38
N ILE A 90 -6.03 19.66 0.43
CA ILE A 90 -7.08 18.70 0.11
C ILE A 90 -8.42 19.34 0.49
N GLY A 91 -9.27 19.57 -0.51
CA GLY A 91 -10.60 20.16 -0.30
C GLY A 91 -11.55 19.14 0.33
N GLU A 92 -11.57 17.93 -0.21
CA GLU A 92 -12.45 16.85 0.24
C GLU A 92 -11.69 15.54 0.39
N ILE A 93 -12.06 14.78 1.42
CA ILE A 93 -11.53 13.43 1.69
C ILE A 93 -12.72 12.52 2.00
N ASP A 94 -12.92 11.50 1.17
CA ASP A 94 -13.78 10.37 1.48
C ASP A 94 -12.91 9.15 1.82
N LYS A 95 -13.13 8.60 3.01
CA LYS A 95 -12.46 7.38 3.49
C LYS A 95 -13.43 6.21 3.56
N SER A 96 -14.57 6.25 2.88
CA SER A 96 -15.53 5.16 2.84
C SER A 96 -15.03 4.02 1.94
N GLY A 97 -15.48 2.79 2.22
CA GLY A 97 -15.10 1.61 1.44
C GLY A 97 -13.60 1.29 1.45
N ASN A 98 -13.14 0.68 0.35
CA ASN A 98 -11.79 0.13 0.19
C ASN A 98 -10.77 1.14 -0.36
N GLN A 99 -11.15 2.41 -0.49
CA GLN A 99 -10.29 3.44 -1.06
C GLN A 99 -10.33 4.71 -0.20
N ILE A 100 -9.28 5.52 -0.30
CA ILE A 100 -9.30 6.91 0.13
C ILE A 100 -9.36 7.77 -1.11
N LEU A 101 -10.43 8.54 -1.25
CA LEU A 101 -10.67 9.48 -2.33
C LEU A 101 -10.35 10.89 -1.82
N MET A 102 -9.54 11.63 -2.57
CA MET A 102 -9.12 12.99 -2.23
C MET A 102 -9.28 13.89 -3.43
N GLN A 103 -9.78 15.10 -3.21
CA GLN A 103 -10.00 16.06 -4.30
C GLN A 103 -9.58 17.47 -3.91
N GLY A 104 -9.22 18.26 -4.91
CA GLY A 104 -8.87 19.66 -4.71
C GLY A 104 -8.61 20.41 -6.00
N THR A 105 -8.10 21.63 -5.85
CA THR A 105 -7.67 22.46 -6.98
C THR A 105 -6.33 23.11 -6.67
N GLU A 106 -5.47 23.25 -7.68
CA GLU A 106 -4.18 23.93 -7.56
C GLU A 106 -3.70 24.42 -8.93
N LEU A 107 -3.15 25.64 -8.99
CA LEU A 107 -2.53 26.21 -10.20
C LEU A 107 -3.41 26.13 -11.46
N GLY A 108 -4.74 26.23 -11.29
CA GLY A 108 -5.70 26.15 -12.40
C GLY A 108 -6.12 24.72 -12.78
N TYR A 109 -5.58 23.70 -12.12
CA TYR A 109 -6.02 22.32 -12.25
C TYR A 109 -7.07 21.97 -11.19
N ALA A 110 -8.06 21.19 -11.60
CA ALA A 110 -8.78 20.31 -10.68
C ALA A 110 -8.03 18.99 -10.60
N TRP A 111 -7.96 18.39 -9.42
CA TRP A 111 -7.28 17.12 -9.24
C TRP A 111 -8.08 16.18 -8.35
N THR A 112 -7.93 14.88 -8.62
CA THR A 112 -8.42 13.81 -7.76
C THR A 112 -7.32 12.77 -7.56
N MET A 113 -7.14 12.32 -6.33
CA MET A 113 -6.20 11.28 -5.96
C MET A 113 -6.93 10.17 -5.21
N VAL A 114 -6.67 8.93 -5.62
CA VAL A 114 -7.20 7.72 -5.01
C VAL A 114 -6.04 6.91 -4.47
N VAL A 115 -6.21 6.39 -3.25
CA VAL A 115 -5.30 5.40 -2.65
C VAL A 115 -6.12 4.16 -2.30
N ASP A 116 -5.74 3.00 -2.81
CA ASP A 116 -6.33 1.73 -2.41
C ASP A 116 -5.88 1.35 -1.00
N LYS A 117 -6.83 0.94 -0.16
CA LYS A 117 -6.54 0.60 1.24
C LYS A 117 -5.94 -0.78 1.43
N THR A 118 -5.90 -1.60 0.39
CA THR A 118 -5.41 -2.98 0.44
C THR A 118 -3.89 -3.00 0.33
N ASP A 119 -3.34 -2.25 -0.63
CA ASP A 119 -1.92 -2.31 -1.00
C ASP A 119 -1.25 -0.94 -1.12
N GLY A 120 -2.00 0.15 -0.98
CA GLY A 120 -1.47 1.51 -1.09
C GLY A 120 -1.27 1.96 -2.55
N SER A 121 -1.76 1.20 -3.53
CA SER A 121 -1.73 1.63 -4.93
C SER A 121 -2.43 2.98 -5.11
N MET A 122 -1.81 3.84 -5.89
CA MET A 122 -2.22 5.24 -6.05
C MET A 122 -2.56 5.52 -7.51
N THR A 123 -3.62 6.30 -7.72
CA THR A 123 -3.90 6.98 -8.99
C THR A 123 -4.21 8.44 -8.72
N LEU A 124 -3.63 9.34 -9.50
CA LEU A 124 -3.89 10.78 -9.43
C LEU A 124 -4.18 11.29 -10.84
N SER A 125 -5.21 12.10 -11.00
CA SER A 125 -5.41 12.88 -12.21
C SER A 125 -5.40 14.36 -11.91
N LEU A 126 -4.84 15.14 -12.83
CA LEU A 126 -4.92 16.59 -12.86
C LEU A 126 -5.51 16.97 -14.21
N VAL A 127 -6.52 17.82 -14.19
CA VAL A 127 -7.20 18.27 -15.40
C VAL A 127 -7.36 19.78 -15.39
N ASN A 128 -7.10 20.40 -16.52
CA ASN A 128 -7.49 21.78 -16.77
C ASN A 128 -8.08 21.89 -18.20
N ARG A 129 -8.16 23.11 -18.72
CA ARG A 129 -8.68 23.37 -20.07
C ARG A 129 -7.71 22.94 -21.18
N ASP A 130 -6.41 23.06 -20.93
CA ASP A 130 -5.38 23.02 -21.94
C ASP A 130 -4.67 21.65 -22.02
N ASP A 131 -4.60 20.91 -20.90
CA ASP A 131 -3.99 19.59 -20.80
C ASP A 131 -4.57 18.75 -19.63
N ALA A 132 -4.17 17.48 -19.59
CA ALA A 132 -4.49 16.57 -18.52
C ALA A 132 -3.32 15.63 -18.20
N PHE A 133 -3.23 15.23 -16.93
CA PHE A 133 -2.25 14.26 -16.45
C PHE A 133 -2.97 13.08 -15.79
N VAL A 134 -2.47 11.87 -16.06
CA VAL A 134 -2.85 10.64 -15.32
C VAL A 134 -1.57 10.04 -14.74
N VAL A 135 -1.56 9.87 -13.43
CA VAL A 135 -0.37 9.56 -12.63
C VAL A 135 -0.64 8.29 -11.83
N PHE A 136 0.29 7.34 -11.90
CA PHE A 136 0.23 6.09 -11.16
C PHE A 136 1.42 5.96 -10.21
N GLY A 137 1.18 5.35 -9.06
CA GLY A 137 2.18 5.24 -8.02
C GLY A 137 1.79 4.27 -6.92
N ASN A 138 2.57 4.28 -5.84
CA ASN A 138 2.29 3.53 -4.62
C ASN A 138 2.61 4.38 -3.41
N CYS A 139 1.82 4.19 -2.35
CA CYS A 139 1.99 4.84 -1.06
C CYS A 139 2.43 3.82 -0.01
N THR A 140 3.17 4.30 0.98
CA THR A 140 3.51 3.54 2.19
C THR A 140 3.27 4.40 3.41
N PRO A 141 2.90 3.80 4.56
CA PRO A 141 3.10 4.45 5.85
C PRO A 141 4.60 4.83 6.00
N PRO A 142 4.91 5.96 6.65
CA PRO A 142 6.29 6.39 6.92
C PRO A 142 7.00 5.52 7.96
#